data_AF-A0A2T3JI41-F1
#
_entry.id   AF-A0A2T3JI41-F1
#
_cell.length_a   1.000
_cell.length_b   1.000
_cell.length_c   1.000
_cell.angle_alpha   90.00
_cell.angle_beta   90.00
_cell.angle_gamma   90.00
#
_symmetry.space_group_name_H-M   'P 1'
#
loop_
_entity.id
_entity.type
_entity.pdbx_description
1 polymer ?
#
loop_
_entity_poly.entity_id
_entity_poly.type
_entity_poly.pdbx_seq_one_letter_code
_entity_poly.pdbx_strand_id
1 'polypeptide(L)'
;YQQTLSDHRIKPSMTDGYDCYQNALAERVNGILKQEFLLYQCKNIRELTKLVDESIYIYNNMRPHLSLGMQTPNEVHEKGQQLALLADQ
;
A
#
# COMPACT_ATOMS: atom_id res chain seq x y z
N TYR A 1 18.57 11.92 5.45
CA TYR A 1 17.24 11.28 5.60
C TYR A 1 16.47 11.86 6.77
N GLN A 2 16.88 11.67 8.04
CA GLN A 2 16.15 12.24 9.18
C GLN A 2 16.04 13.77 9.14
N GLN A 3 17.13 14.46 8.77
CA GLN A 3 17.12 15.90 8.56
C GLN A 3 16.08 16.32 7.50
N THR A 4 16.10 15.67 6.34
CA THR A 4 15.15 15.92 5.25
C THR A 4 13.69 15.71 5.66
N LEU A 5 13.40 14.67 6.45
CA LEU A 5 12.05 14.43 6.98
C LEU A 5 11.63 15.54 7.95
N SER A 6 12.54 15.96 8.83
CA SER A 6 12.28 17.06 9.77
C SER A 6 12.02 18.36 9.03
N ASP A 7 12.79 18.65 7.97
CA ASP A 7 12.62 19.86 7.16
C ASP A 7 11.24 19.90 6.48
N HIS A 8 10.69 18.73 6.13
CA HIS A 8 9.36 18.59 5.53
C HIS A 8 8.24 18.34 6.56
N ARG A 9 8.53 18.43 7.87
CA ARG A 9 7.60 18.13 8.98
C ARG A 9 6.96 16.73 8.89
N ILE A 10 7.67 15.77 8.29
CA ILE A 10 7.25 14.38 8.22
C ILE A 10 7.78 13.67 9.46
N LYS A 11 6.88 13.14 10.30
CA LYS A 11 7.26 12.36 11.47
C LYS A 11 7.81 11.00 11.02
N PRO A 12 9.08 10.66 11.30
CA PRO A 12 9.59 9.32 10.99
C PRO A 12 8.83 8.29 11.83
N SER A 13 8.32 7.24 11.18
CA SER A 13 7.58 6.15 11.83
C SER A 13 8.51 5.07 12.39
N MET A 14 9.71 5.44 12.85
CA MET A 14 10.63 4.47 13.46
C MET A 14 10.06 4.06 14.82
N THR A 15 9.61 2.83 14.93
CA THR A 15 9.13 2.23 16.17
C THR A 15 10.29 1.50 16.84
N ASP A 16 10.46 1.73 18.15
CA ASP A 16 11.44 1.03 18.98
C ASP A 16 10.94 -0.41 19.23
N GLY A 17 11.02 -1.27 18.20
CA GLY A 17 10.77 -2.72 18.26
C GLY A 17 9.36 -3.19 18.61
N TYR A 18 8.46 -2.32 19.08
CA TYR A 18 7.19 -2.72 19.71
C TYR A 18 5.97 -2.73 18.78
N ASP A 19 6.03 -2.09 17.61
CA ASP A 19 4.93 -2.05 16.64
C ASP A 19 5.30 -2.79 15.35
N CYS A 20 5.41 -4.12 15.46
CA CYS A 20 5.70 -5.01 14.35
C CYS A 20 4.47 -5.25 13.45
N TYR A 21 3.27 -4.86 13.88
CA TYR A 21 2.03 -5.10 13.16
C TYR A 21 1.97 -4.33 11.83
N GLN A 22 2.44 -3.09 11.82
CA GLN A 22 2.52 -2.28 10.60
C GLN A 22 3.47 -2.93 9.57
N ASN A 23 4.62 -3.41 10.04
CA ASN A 23 5.57 -4.12 9.19
C ASN A 23 5.00 -5.44 8.68
N ALA A 24 4.38 -6.24 9.55
CA ALA A 24 3.77 -7.51 9.18
C ALA A 24 2.63 -7.34 8.15
N LEU A 25 1.86 -6.25 8.24
CA LEU A 25 0.86 -5.89 7.24
C LEU A 25 1.51 -5.55 5.90
N ALA A 26 2.53 -4.70 5.90
CA ALA A 26 3.27 -4.33 4.70
C ALA A 26 3.96 -5.54 4.04
N GLU A 27 4.56 -6.42 4.84
CA GLU A 27 5.18 -7.67 4.38
C GLU A 27 4.17 -8.59 3.71
N ARG A 28 2.97 -8.72 4.29
CA ARG A 28 1.89 -9.51 3.68
C ARG A 28 1.48 -8.97 2.32
N VAL A 29 1.28 -7.65 2.21
CA VAL A 29 0.94 -7.00 0.93
C VAL A 29 2.05 -7.23 -0.09
N ASN A 30 3.31 -7.01 0.29
CA ASN A 30 4.47 -7.25 -0.58
C ASN A 30 4.61 -8.71 -0.99
N GLY A 31 4.31 -9.65 -0.09
CA GLY A 31 4.27 -11.08 -0.38
C GLY A 31 3.25 -11.42 -1.46
N ILE A 32 2.03 -10.88 -1.33
CA ILE A 32 0.96 -11.05 -2.31
C ILE A 32 1.38 -10.49 -3.68
N LEU A 33 1.88 -9.25 -3.74
CA LEU A 33 2.30 -8.64 -5.00
C LEU A 33 3.40 -9.47 -5.70
N LYS A 34 4.37 -9.95 -4.94
CA LYS A 34 5.48 -10.76 -5.48
C LYS A 34 5.06 -12.15 -5.90
N GLN A 35 4.17 -12.80 -5.14
CA GLN A 35 3.79 -14.20 -5.40
C GLN A 35 2.71 -14.32 -6.47
N GLU A 36 1.75 -13.40 -6.49
CA GLU A 36 0.57 -13.51 -7.35
C GLU A 36 0.69 -12.72 -8.66
N PHE A 37 1.47 -11.65 -8.70
CA PHE A 37 1.54 -10.76 -9.88
C PHE A 37 2.88 -10.78 -10.62
N LEU A 38 3.99 -11.07 -9.95
CA LEU A 38 5.30 -11.22 -10.58
C LEU A 38 5.54 -12.67 -11.06
N LEU A 39 4.61 -13.19 -11.86
CA LEU A 39 4.57 -14.60 -12.28
C LEU A 39 5.68 -14.98 -13.28
N TYR A 40 6.28 -14.00 -13.95
CA TYR A 40 7.26 -14.22 -15.02
C TYR A 40 8.53 -13.40 -14.81
N GLN A 41 9.66 -13.96 -15.24
CA GLN A 41 10.94 -13.27 -15.21
C GLN A 41 10.95 -12.15 -16.26
N CYS A 42 11.10 -10.91 -15.80
CA CYS A 42 11.22 -9.74 -16.67
C CYS A 42 12.61 -9.69 -17.30
N LYS A 43 12.72 -9.27 -18.56
CA LYS A 43 14.03 -9.21 -19.25
C LYS A 43 14.83 -7.97 -18.87
N ASN A 44 14.15 -6.91 -18.47
CA ASN A 44 14.77 -5.64 -18.12
C ASN A 44 13.98 -4.92 -17.03
N ILE A 45 14.62 -3.92 -16.40
CA ILE A 45 14.01 -3.15 -15.30
C ILE A 45 12.78 -2.36 -15.74
N ARG A 46 12.68 -1.94 -17.00
CA ARG A 46 11.53 -1.17 -17.50
C ARG A 46 10.26 -2.00 -17.55
N GLU A 47 10.37 -3.26 -18.02
CA GLU A 47 9.28 -4.22 -17.98
C GLU A 47 8.87 -4.52 -16.54
N LEU A 48 9.83 -4.72 -15.65
CA LEU A 48 9.56 -4.97 -14.23
C LEU A 48 8.81 -3.79 -13.59
N THR A 49 9.24 -2.55 -13.83
CA THR A 49 8.55 -1.36 -13.32
C THR A 49 7.11 -1.31 -13.80
N LYS A 50 6.85 -1.54 -15.10
CA LYS A 50 5.48 -1.56 -15.64
C LYS A 50 4.62 -2.63 -14.99
N LEU A 51 5.16 -3.85 -14.85
CA LEU A 51 4.43 -4.95 -14.22
C LEU A 51 4.13 -4.65 -12.75
N VAL A 52 5.07 -4.05 -12.02
CA VAL A 52 4.84 -3.63 -10.63
C VAL A 52 3.74 -2.57 -10.55
N ASP A 53 3.77 -1.56 -11.44
CA ASP A 53 2.74 -0.52 -11.48
C ASP A 53 1.35 -1.11 -11.78
N GLU A 54 1.25 -2.02 -12.76
CA GLU A 54 0.02 -2.74 -13.09
C GLU A 54 -0.46 -3.61 -11.92
N SER A 55 0.46 -4.29 -11.24
CA SER A 55 0.15 -5.13 -10.07
C SER A 55 -0.45 -4.31 -8.93
N ILE A 56 0.16 -3.17 -8.62
CA ILE A 56 -0.32 -2.24 -7.59
C ILE A 56 -1.69 -1.70 -7.98
N TYR A 57 -1.88 -1.33 -9.26
CA TYR A 57 -3.16 -0.84 -9.76
C TYR A 57 -4.26 -1.88 -9.59
N ILE A 58 -4.03 -3.13 -10.00
CA ILE A 58 -5.01 -4.22 -9.90
C ILE A 58 -5.33 -4.51 -8.43
N TYR A 59 -4.33 -4.57 -7.56
CA TYR A 59 -4.53 -4.79 -6.13
C TYR A 59 -5.41 -3.70 -5.50
N ASN A 60 -5.14 -2.42 -5.79
CA ASN A 60 -5.83 -1.31 -5.16
C ASN A 60 -7.22 -1.00 -5.74
N ASN A 61 -7.43 -1.26 -7.04
CA ASN A 61 -8.65 -0.80 -7.74
C ASN A 61 -9.55 -1.93 -8.22
N MET A 62 -9.04 -3.16 -8.36
CA MET A 62 -9.79 -4.23 -9.02
C MET A 62 -9.97 -5.47 -8.15
N ARG A 63 -9.05 -5.74 -7.21
CA ARG A 63 -9.13 -6.90 -6.33
C ARG A 63 -10.12 -6.64 -5.19
N PRO A 64 -11.23 -7.38 -5.09
CA PRO A 64 -12.08 -7.32 -3.91
C PRO A 64 -11.43 -8.09 -2.76
N HIS A 65 -11.47 -7.53 -1.55
CA HIS A 65 -10.92 -8.17 -0.35
C HIS A 65 -12.04 -8.62 0.60
N LEU A 66 -11.99 -9.88 1.02
CA LEU A 66 -12.92 -10.43 2.02
C LEU A 66 -12.93 -9.62 3.32
N SER A 67 -11.75 -9.19 3.79
CA SER A 67 -11.60 -8.36 4.99
C SER A 67 -12.20 -6.96 4.85
N LEU A 68 -12.45 -6.52 3.61
CA LEU A 68 -13.08 -5.24 3.27
C LEU A 68 -14.55 -5.42 2.82
N GLY A 69 -15.17 -6.57 3.11
CA GLY A 69 -16.55 -6.83 2.69
C GLY A 69 -16.71 -6.95 1.18
N MET A 70 -15.72 -7.53 0.50
CA MET A 70 -15.64 -7.64 -0.97
C MET A 70 -15.49 -6.30 -1.71
N GLN A 71 -15.07 -5.26 -1.01
CA GLN A 71 -14.68 -3.99 -1.61
C GLN A 71 -13.18 -3.95 -1.94
N THR A 72 -12.79 -3.02 -2.80
CA THR A 72 -11.38 -2.77 -3.13
C THR A 72 -10.74 -1.82 -2.13
N PRO A 73 -9.40 -1.82 -1.97
CA PRO A 73 -8.72 -0.91 -1.05
C PRO A 73 -9.04 0.56 -1.33
N ASN A 74 -9.06 0.97 -2.60
CA ASN A 74 -9.36 2.36 -2.97
C ASN A 74 -10.81 2.74 -2.68
N GLU A 75 -11.79 1.84 -2.92
CA GLU A 75 -13.19 2.12 -2.58
C GLU A 75 -13.39 2.39 -1.09
N VAL A 76 -12.73 1.62 -0.23
CA VAL A 76 -12.81 1.83 1.23
C VAL A 76 -12.06 3.09 1.63
N HIS A 77 -10.91 3.36 1.01
CA HIS A 77 -10.13 4.55 1.28
C HIS A 77 -10.89 5.84 0.93
N GLU A 78 -11.51 5.91 -0.25
CA GLU A 78 -12.30 7.07 -0.69
C GLU A 78 -13.50 7.31 0.23
N LYS A 79 -14.25 6.25 0.59
CA LYS A 79 -15.36 6.35 1.54
C LYS A 79 -14.89 6.84 2.92
N GLY A 80 -13.75 6.33 3.39
CA GLY A 80 -13.15 6.74 4.66
C GLY A 80 -12.74 8.22 4.68
N GLN A 81 -12.14 8.72 3.58
CA GLN A 81 -11.80 10.13 3.45
C GLN A 81 -13.04 11.03 3.44
N GLN A 82 -14.09 10.64 2.71
CA GLN A 82 -15.35 11.40 2.68
C GLN A 82 -16.00 11.48 4.07
N LEU A 83 -15.99 10.39 4.83
CA LEU A 83 -16.49 10.37 6.21
C LEU A 83 -15.66 11.26 7.14
N ALA A 84 -14.33 11.26 7.01
CA ALA A 84 -13.46 12.14 7.78
C ALA A 84 -13.75 13.63 7.50
N LEU A 85 -13.90 13.99 6.22
CA LEU A 85 -14.24 15.36 5.81
C LEU A 85 -15.60 15.83 6.32
N LEU A 86 -16.58 14.92 6.44
CA LEU A 86 -17.91 15.22 6.98
C LEU A 86 -17.93 15.31 8.52
N ALA A 87 -17.00 14.63 9.20
CA ALA A 87 -16.89 14.65 10.66
C ALA A 87 -16.19 15.91 11.20
N ASP A 88 -15.42 16.60 10.34
CA ASP A 88 -14.75 17.86 10.65
C ASP A 88 -15.62 19.12 10.34
N GLN A 89 -16.90 18.92 10.00
CA GLN A 89 -17.92 19.97 9.81
C GLN A 89 -18.87 20.07 11.01
#